data_AF-A0A6P0NA59-F1
#
_entry.id   AF-A0A6P0NA59-F1
#
_cell.length_a   1.000
_cell.length_b   1.000
_cell.length_c   1.000
_cell.angle_alpha   90.00
_cell.angle_beta   90.00
_cell.angle_gamma   90.00
#
_symmetry.space_group_name_H-M   'P 1'
#
loop_
_entity.id
_entity.type
_entity.pdbx_description
1 polymer ?
#
loop_
_entity_poly.entity_id
_entity_poly.type
_entity_poly.pdbx_seq_one_letter_code
_entity_poly.pdbx_strand_id
1 'polypeptide(L)'
;HLAMTTAKLGNRILLVDDLVDSGISLQEGIKWLYSHYGTEIEEIRTAVIWYKACSGIAPDYYVDYLPDNPWIHQPFEPYESMSPADLAQTYLVREV
;
A
#
# COMPACT_ATOMS: atom_id res chain seq x y z
N HIS A 1 -11.10 -9.12 -10.04
CA HIS A 1 -10.87 -8.27 -11.24
C HIS A 1 -10.30 -6.94 -10.80
N LEU A 2 -9.31 -6.40 -11.52
CA LEU A 2 -8.76 -5.05 -11.27
C LEU A 2 -9.68 -3.99 -11.88
N ALA A 3 -9.86 -2.87 -11.19
CA ALA A 3 -10.45 -1.66 -11.78
C ALA A 3 -9.38 -0.97 -12.64
N MET A 4 -9.67 -0.72 -13.91
CA MET A 4 -8.72 -0.15 -14.88
C MET A 4 -9.46 0.79 -15.83
N THR A 5 -8.81 1.85 -16.29
CA THR A 5 -9.33 2.74 -17.34
C THR A 5 -9.02 2.22 -18.75
N THR A 6 -8.12 1.24 -18.86
CA THR A 6 -7.67 0.60 -20.09
C THR A 6 -8.19 -0.83 -20.19
N ALA A 7 -8.20 -1.39 -21.40
CA ALA A 7 -8.60 -2.78 -21.63
C ALA A 7 -7.62 -3.81 -21.04
N LYS A 8 -6.36 -3.41 -20.79
CA LYS A 8 -5.28 -4.25 -20.29
C LYS A 8 -4.45 -3.52 -19.24
N LEU A 9 -3.82 -4.27 -18.33
CA LEU A 9 -2.95 -3.75 -17.27
C LEU A 9 -1.65 -3.12 -17.79
N GLY A 10 -1.11 -3.62 -18.91
CA GLY A 10 0.22 -3.29 -19.41
C GLY A 10 1.26 -4.36 -19.04
N ASN A 11 2.47 -4.24 -19.59
CA ASN A 11 3.56 -5.22 -19.43
C ASN A 11 4.64 -4.78 -18.43
N ARG A 12 4.73 -3.50 -18.09
CA ARG A 12 5.65 -2.96 -17.08
C ARG A 12 4.84 -2.34 -15.96
N ILE A 13 4.95 -2.94 -14.78
CA ILE A 13 4.09 -2.62 -13.64
C ILE A 13 4.94 -1.98 -12.55
N LEU A 14 4.46 -0.86 -12.02
CA LEU A 14 4.91 -0.32 -10.74
C LEU A 14 3.85 -0.68 -9.69
N LEU A 15 4.16 -1.64 -8.82
CA LEU A 15 3.33 -1.99 -7.68
C LEU A 15 3.67 -1.06 -6.53
N VAL A 16 2.69 -0.28 -6.08
CA VAL A 16 2.88 0.76 -5.06
C VAL A 16 2.08 0.40 -3.81
N ASP A 17 2.71 0.57 -2.66
CA ASP A 17 2.05 0.55 -1.35
C ASP A 17 2.53 1.76 -0.52
N ASP A 18 1.94 2.03 0.63
CA ASP A 18 2.37 3.16 1.47
C ASP A 18 3.64 2.83 2.29
N LEU A 19 3.71 1.63 2.85
CA LEU A 19 4.84 1.14 3.64
C LEU A 19 5.13 -0.33 3.37
N VAL A 20 6.38 -0.74 3.60
CA VAL A 20 6.73 -2.15 3.73
C VAL A 20 7.25 -2.44 5.14
N ASP A 21 6.42 -3.17 5.89
CA ASP A 21 6.74 -3.72 7.22
C ASP A 21 7.30 -5.13 7.02
N SER A 22 6.56 -6.20 7.35
CA SER A 22 7.01 -7.59 7.12
C SER A 22 7.35 -7.91 5.66
N GLY A 23 6.72 -7.21 4.70
CA GLY A 23 6.89 -7.46 3.27
C GLY A 23 5.88 -8.46 2.66
N ILE A 24 5.03 -9.07 3.47
CA ILE A 24 4.10 -10.12 3.02
C ILE A 24 3.10 -9.58 1.98
N SER A 25 2.48 -8.42 2.24
CA SER A 25 1.49 -7.82 1.32
C SER A 25 2.06 -7.61 -0.08
N LEU A 26 3.27 -7.05 -0.16
CA LEU A 26 3.95 -6.78 -1.42
C LEU A 26 4.30 -8.08 -2.16
N GLN A 27 4.80 -9.09 -1.45
CA GLN A 27 5.09 -10.41 -2.02
C GLN A 27 3.84 -11.10 -2.57
N GLU A 28 2.74 -11.07 -1.83
CA GLU A 28 1.47 -11.65 -2.29
C GLU A 28 0.89 -10.88 -3.48
N GLY A 29 1.04 -9.55 -3.51
CA GLY A 29 0.68 -8.73 -4.66
C GLY A 29 1.46 -9.12 -5.93
N ILE A 30 2.78 -9.29 -5.81
CA ILE A 30 3.64 -9.75 -6.91
C ILE A 30 3.22 -11.16 -7.38
N LYS A 31 3.01 -12.10 -6.45
CA LYS A 31 2.56 -13.47 -6.79
C LYS A 31 1.21 -13.46 -7.50
N TRP A 32 0.27 -12.64 -7.02
CA TRP A 32 -1.05 -12.51 -7.62
C TRP A 32 -0.96 -11.97 -9.05
N LEU A 33 -0.13 -10.94 -9.29
CA LEU A 33 0.10 -10.37 -10.62
C LEU A 33 0.66 -11.40 -11.59
N TYR A 34 1.69 -12.16 -11.19
CA TYR A 34 2.24 -13.22 -12.04
C TYR A 34 1.23 -14.35 -12.30
N SER A 35 0.44 -14.73 -11.31
CA SER A 35 -0.57 -15.79 -11.45
C SER A 35 -1.67 -15.42 -12.46
N HIS A 36 -2.08 -14.15 -12.53
CA HIS A 36 -3.20 -13.72 -13.37
C HIS A 36 -2.77 -13.11 -14.72
N TYR A 37 -1.58 -12.52 -14.79
CA TYR A 37 -1.12 -11.74 -15.95
C TYR A 37 0.31 -12.09 -16.40
N GLY A 38 0.95 -13.10 -15.80
CA GLY A 38 2.38 -13.36 -15.96
C GLY A 38 2.87 -13.58 -17.39
N THR A 39 2.02 -14.02 -18.32
CA THR A 39 2.39 -14.15 -19.74
C THR A 39 2.55 -12.82 -20.47
N GLU A 40 1.97 -11.74 -19.93
CA GLU A 40 2.02 -10.39 -20.52
C GLU A 40 3.01 -9.47 -19.78
N ILE A 41 3.50 -9.88 -18.60
CA ILE A 41 4.38 -9.07 -17.75
C ILE A 41 5.83 -9.23 -18.19
N GLU A 42 6.47 -8.12 -18.56
CA GLU A 42 7.92 -8.01 -18.77
C GLU A 42 8.67 -7.67 -17.49
N GLU A 43 8.10 -6.82 -16.64
CA GLU A 43 8.76 -6.30 -15.45
C GLU A 43 7.72 -5.88 -14.39
N ILE A 44 8.02 -6.19 -13.13
CA ILE A 44 7.36 -5.60 -11.96
C ILE A 44 8.44 -4.92 -11.13
N ARG A 45 8.24 -3.65 -10.82
CA ARG A 45 8.99 -2.92 -9.79
C ARG A 45 8.06 -2.54 -8.66
N THR A 46 8.65 -2.28 -7.50
CA THR A 46 7.95 -1.95 -6.27
C THR A 46 8.32 -0.57 -5.76
N ALA A 47 7.35 0.18 -5.24
CA ALA A 47 7.61 1.46 -4.61
C ALA A 47 6.81 1.61 -3.32
N VAL A 48 7.44 2.16 -2.29
CA VAL A 48 6.79 2.52 -1.03
C VAL A 48 7.24 3.91 -0.56
N ILE A 49 6.52 4.50 0.39
CA ILE A 49 7.01 5.70 1.08
C ILE A 49 7.99 5.25 2.16
N TRP A 50 7.57 4.31 3.00
CA TRP A 50 8.31 3.90 4.20
C TRP A 50 8.85 2.47 4.09
N TYR A 51 10.16 2.29 4.17
CA TYR A 51 10.81 0.98 4.21
C TYR A 51 11.34 0.67 5.61
N LYS A 52 10.70 -0.27 6.34
CA LYS A 52 11.15 -0.68 7.67
C LYS A 52 12.25 -1.74 7.59
N ALA A 53 13.23 -1.66 8.50
CA ALA A 53 14.34 -2.61 8.60
C ALA A 53 13.92 -4.06 8.86
N CYS A 54 12.76 -4.29 9.46
CA CYS A 54 12.18 -5.63 9.68
C CYS A 54 11.72 -6.33 8.39
N SER A 55 11.70 -5.65 7.24
CA SER A 55 11.15 -6.23 6.04
C SER A 55 11.95 -7.39 5.47
N GLY A 56 11.24 -8.46 5.11
CA GLY A 56 11.79 -9.60 4.39
C GLY A 56 12.00 -9.36 2.89
N ILE A 57 11.63 -8.18 2.37
CA ILE A 57 11.82 -7.79 0.98
C ILE A 57 12.27 -6.33 0.90
N ALA A 58 13.26 -6.05 0.04
CA ALA A 58 13.66 -4.69 -0.28
C ALA A 58 12.84 -4.18 -1.48
N PRO A 59 12.11 -3.06 -1.37
CA PRO A 59 11.42 -2.46 -2.52
C PRO A 59 12.43 -1.81 -3.49
N ASP A 60 12.09 -1.73 -4.77
CA ASP A 60 12.95 -1.10 -5.79
C ASP A 60 13.12 0.40 -5.54
N TYR A 61 12.05 1.04 -5.04
CA TYR A 61 12.02 2.46 -4.71
C TYR A 61 11.42 2.67 -3.33
N TYR A 62 12.02 3.57 -2.55
CA TYR A 62 11.48 4.03 -1.28
C TYR A 62 11.84 5.50 -1.05
N VAL A 63 11.04 6.21 -0.25
CA VAL A 63 11.34 7.60 0.13
C VAL A 63 12.26 7.62 1.34
N ASP A 64 11.94 6.84 2.38
CA ASP A 64 12.75 6.78 3.60
C ASP A 64 12.91 5.36 4.11
N TYR A 65 14.11 5.06 4.63
CA TYR A 65 14.44 3.79 5.27
C TYR A 65 14.47 3.99 6.78
N LEU A 66 13.71 3.17 7.49
CA LEU A 66 13.47 3.30 8.92
C LEU A 66 14.19 2.18 9.68
N PRO A 67 15.44 2.41 10.13
CA PRO A 67 16.27 1.39 10.78
C PRO A 67 15.67 0.92 12.13
N ASP A 68 14.95 1.79 12.82
CA ASP A 68 14.44 1.55 14.17
C ASP A 68 13.04 0.93 14.21
N ASN A 69 12.45 0.63 13.04
CA ASN A 69 11.09 0.06 12.91
C ASN A 69 10.01 0.81 13.70
N PRO A 70 9.89 2.14 13.57
CA PRO A 70 8.90 2.91 14.32
C PRO A 70 7.48 2.51 13.91
N TRP A 71 6.53 2.81 14.81
CA TRP A 71 5.13 2.89 14.41
C TRP A 71 4.89 4.18 13.63
N ILE A 72 4.16 4.10 12.53
CA ILE A 72 3.88 5.24 11.64
C ILE A 72 2.40 5.55 11.78
N HIS A 73 2.07 6.79 12.12
CA HIS A 73 0.69 7.26 12.11
C HIS A 73 0.43 7.99 10.79
N GLN A 74 -0.31 7.36 9.88
CA GLN A 74 -0.58 7.96 8.58
C GLN A 74 -1.69 9.01 8.68
N PRO A 75 -1.60 10.13 7.94
CA PRO A 75 -2.60 11.20 7.99
C PRO A 75 -3.97 10.78 7.45
N PHE A 76 -4.04 9.67 6.71
CA PHE A 76 -5.27 9.11 6.14
C PHE A 76 -5.90 8.00 6.99
N GLU A 77 -5.35 7.72 8.17
CA GLU A 77 -5.86 6.70 9.10
C GLU A 77 -6.52 7.28 10.38
N PRO A 78 -7.24 8.43 10.35
CA PRO A 78 -7.82 9.01 11.57
C PRO A 78 -8.88 8.11 12.21
N TYR A 79 -9.40 7.15 11.44
CA TYR A 79 -10.43 6.22 11.89
C TYR A 79 -9.89 5.10 12.77
N GLU A 80 -8.58 4.78 12.74
CA GLU A 80 -8.02 3.70 13.56
C GLU A 80 -8.20 3.96 15.06
N SER A 81 -8.14 5.23 15.47
CA SER A 81 -8.34 5.67 16.85
C SER A 81 -9.76 6.19 17.14
N MET A 82 -10.68 6.09 16.18
CA MET A 82 -12.01 6.71 16.27
C MET A 82 -13.08 5.67 16.49
N SER A 83 -13.94 5.85 17.50
CA SER A 83 -15.13 5.03 17.64
C SER A 83 -16.24 5.48 16.67
N PRO A 84 -17.20 4.60 16.32
CA PRO A 84 -18.38 5.01 15.58
C PRO A 84 -19.17 6.16 16.25
N ALA A 85 -19.13 6.26 17.58
CA ALA A 85 -19.77 7.35 18.32
C ALA A 85 -19.03 8.69 18.13
N ASP A 86 -17.69 8.67 18.19
CA ASP A 86 -16.86 9.85 17.91
C ASP A 86 -17.10 10.33 16.47
N LEU A 87 -17.17 9.39 15.52
CA LEU A 87 -17.49 9.69 14.12
C LEU A 87 -18.86 10.35 14.00
N ALA A 88 -19.90 9.78 14.60
CA ALA A 88 -21.25 10.34 14.59
C ALA A 88 -21.28 11.78 15.15
N GLN A 89 -20.54 12.04 16.22
CA GLN A 89 -20.43 13.38 16.81
C GLN A 89 -19.84 14.40 15.82
N THR A 90 -18.89 14.01 14.96
CA THR A 90 -18.32 14.92 13.94
C THR A 90 -19.33 15.39 12.90
N TYR A 91 -20.39 14.61 12.64
CA TYR A 91 -21.46 14.97 11.70
C TYR A 91 -22.56 15.81 12.35
N LEU A 92 -22.83 15.62 13.64
CA LEU A 92 -23.80 16.44 14.39
C LEU A 92 -23.34 17.89 14.59
N VAL A 93 -22.03 18.11 14.69
CA VAL A 93 -21.45 19.45 14.86
C VAL A 93 -21.45 20.27 13.55
N ARG A 94 -21.64 19.62 12.40
CA ARG A 94 -21.61 20.27 11.07
C ARG A 94 -22.97 20.82 10.59
N GLU A 95 -24.04 20.66 11.36
CA GLU A 95 -25.39 21.18 11.04
C GLU A 95 -25.64 22.63 11.53
N VAL A 96 -24.61 23.48 11.61
CA VAL A 96 -24.74 24.92 11.96
C VAL A 96 -24.31 25.80 10.80
#